data_AF-A0A452VAD1-F1
#
_entry.id   AF-A0A452VAD1-F1
#
_cell.length_a   1.000
_cell.length_b   1.000
_cell.length_c   1.000
_cell.angle_alpha   90.00
_cell.angle_beta   90.00
_cell.angle_gamma   90.00
#
_symmetry.space_group_name_H-M   'P 1'
#
loop_
_entity.id
_entity.type
_entity.pdbx_description
1 polymer ?
#
loop_
_entity_poly.entity_id
_entity_poly.type
_entity_poly.pdbx_seq_one_letter_code
_entity_poly.pdbx_strand_id
1 'polypeptide(L)'
;MLLSFQYYDGDKTKMTNHCVFSANEDHETIRNYAQVFNKLIRRYKYLEKAFEDEMKKMKSCSSLLISGNLVGRVTLSIIASGFAYERNETHFFLSFFFLTGIAASFAVKLFKAWMAEKDANSVTSSLRKANLDKRLLELFPVNRQSVDHFAKYFTDAGLKELSDFLRVQQSLGTRKELQKELQERLSQETQSRRWETIQEMKRNDLPETAVIGLLWTCIMNAVEWNKKEELVAEQALKHLKQYAPLLAVFSSQGQSELILLQKVQEYCYDNIHFMKAFQKIVVLFYKADVLSEEAILKWYKEAHVAKGKSVFLDQMKKFVEWLQNAEEGMVPFNNFGGHLANTFSF
;
A
#
# COMPACT_ATOMS: atom_id res chain seq x y z
N MET A 1 16.45 35.54 18.04
CA MET A 1 17.08 35.48 19.39
C MET A 1 17.56 34.07 19.76
N LEU A 2 16.83 33.00 19.42
CA LEU A 2 17.30 31.61 19.63
C LEU A 2 18.06 30.99 18.43
N LEU A 3 17.90 31.55 17.23
CA LEU A 3 18.56 31.15 15.99
C LEU A 3 19.27 32.35 15.35
N SER A 4 20.21 33.01 16.04
CA SER A 4 21.02 34.05 15.38
C SER A 4 22.01 33.39 14.41
N PHE A 5 21.57 33.21 13.17
CA PHE A 5 22.43 32.79 12.05
C PHE A 5 23.26 33.97 11.55
N GLN A 6 24.39 34.22 12.21
CA GLN A 6 25.53 34.86 11.56
C GLN A 6 26.76 34.02 11.86
N TYR A 7 26.84 32.84 11.21
CA TYR A 7 28.08 32.08 11.15
C TYR A 7 28.99 32.73 10.10
N TYR A 8 29.44 33.94 10.39
CA TYR A 8 30.60 34.53 9.76
C TYR A 8 31.60 34.82 10.88
N ASP A 9 32.64 33.98 10.93
CA ASP A 9 33.96 34.31 11.45
C ASP A 9 34.20 34.25 12.98
N GLY A 10 33.74 33.20 13.67
CA GLY A 10 34.23 32.87 15.03
C GLY A 10 33.97 33.90 16.13
N ASP A 11 33.23 34.97 15.82
CA ASP A 11 33.03 36.12 16.68
C ASP A 11 31.94 35.83 17.73
N LYS A 12 32.40 35.49 18.94
CA LYS A 12 31.54 35.15 20.09
C LYS A 12 30.67 36.32 20.56
N THR A 13 30.91 37.54 20.10
CA THR A 13 30.14 38.73 20.50
C THR A 13 28.72 38.79 19.90
N LYS A 14 28.41 37.94 18.92
CA LYS A 14 27.10 37.88 18.24
C LYS A 14 26.20 36.73 18.71
N MET A 15 26.59 36.02 19.76
CA MET A 15 25.83 34.90 20.32
C MET A 15 25.00 35.35 21.53
N THR A 16 23.76 34.87 21.63
CA THR A 16 22.91 35.11 22.80
C THR A 16 23.24 34.12 23.92
N ASN A 17 22.98 34.48 25.18
CA ASN A 17 23.18 33.61 26.35
C ASN A 17 22.39 32.28 26.27
N HIS A 18 21.34 32.24 25.46
CA HIS A 18 20.54 31.06 25.18
C HIS A 18 20.67 30.67 23.71
N CYS A 19 21.89 30.34 23.31
CA CYS A 19 22.20 29.92 21.95
C CYS A 19 22.14 28.41 21.84
N VAL A 20 21.32 27.91 20.91
CA VAL A 20 21.19 26.46 20.72
C VAL A 20 22.44 25.84 20.11
N PHE A 21 23.36 26.66 19.59
CA PHE A 21 24.65 26.25 19.03
C PHE A 21 25.75 26.06 20.08
N SER A 22 25.50 26.44 21.34
CA SER A 22 26.43 26.25 22.47
C SER A 22 25.88 25.31 23.54
N ALA A 23 24.77 24.63 23.26
CA ALA A 23 24.12 23.69 24.17
C ALA A 23 24.84 22.34 24.23
N ASN A 24 24.72 21.62 25.35
CA ASN A 24 25.19 20.25 25.44
C ASN A 24 24.43 19.35 24.46
N GLU A 25 25.12 18.34 23.92
CA GLU A 25 24.59 17.48 22.85
C GLU A 25 23.66 16.35 23.36
N ASP A 26 23.28 16.34 24.63
CA ASP A 26 22.43 15.30 25.19
C ASP A 26 20.96 15.44 24.75
N HIS A 27 20.25 14.30 24.72
CA HIS A 27 18.88 14.23 24.21
C HIS A 27 17.90 15.15 24.98
N GLU A 28 18.11 15.30 26.28
CA GLU A 28 17.23 16.07 27.16
C GLU A 28 17.37 17.59 26.91
N THR A 29 18.61 18.09 26.84
CA THR A 29 18.90 19.49 26.52
C THR A 29 18.29 19.89 25.17
N ILE A 30 18.48 19.07 24.14
CA ILE A 30 18.00 19.36 22.79
C ILE A 30 16.47 19.31 22.72
N ARG A 31 15.85 18.35 23.41
CA ARG A 31 14.39 18.28 23.57
C ARG A 31 13.85 19.53 24.26
N ASN A 32 14.52 20.04 25.29
CA ASN A 32 14.11 21.25 26.00
C ASN A 32 14.13 22.49 25.08
N TYR A 33 15.16 22.64 24.24
CA TYR A 33 15.17 23.69 23.22
C TYR A 33 14.00 23.55 22.23
N ALA A 34 13.76 22.35 21.72
CA ALA A 34 12.64 22.10 20.80
C ALA A 34 11.27 22.42 21.46
N GLN A 35 11.10 22.11 22.73
CA GLN A 35 9.90 22.47 23.49
C GLN A 35 9.73 23.99 23.66
N VAL A 36 10.82 24.73 23.84
CA VAL A 36 10.76 26.21 23.91
C VAL A 36 10.28 26.79 22.59
N PHE A 37 10.83 26.34 21.45
CA PHE A 37 10.33 26.76 20.12
C PHE A 37 8.85 26.42 19.93
N ASN A 38 8.46 25.19 20.29
CA ASN A 38 7.07 24.73 20.26
C ASN A 38 6.13 25.62 21.08
N LYS A 39 6.47 25.89 22.34
CA LYS A 39 5.64 26.72 23.22
C LYS A 39 5.56 28.16 22.71
N LEU A 40 6.68 28.72 22.25
CA LEU A 40 6.73 30.10 21.76
C LEU A 40 5.89 30.29 20.51
N ILE A 41 6.04 29.43 19.49
CA ILE A 41 5.33 29.63 18.23
C ILE A 41 3.85 29.20 18.35
N ARG A 42 3.50 28.21 19.20
CA ARG A 42 2.09 27.93 19.52
C ARG A 42 1.40 29.14 20.15
N ARG A 43 2.10 29.86 21.03
CA ARG A 43 1.59 31.06 21.71
C ARG A 43 1.63 32.31 20.84
N TYR A 44 2.65 32.43 19.99
CA TYR A 44 2.93 33.60 19.17
C TYR A 44 3.03 33.21 17.70
N LYS A 45 1.88 33.00 17.06
CA LYS A 45 1.79 32.53 15.67
C LYS A 45 2.50 33.42 14.65
N TYR A 46 2.66 34.72 14.91
CA TYR A 46 3.43 35.62 14.02
C TYR A 46 4.93 35.27 13.94
N LEU A 47 5.49 34.57 14.93
CA LEU A 47 6.89 34.11 14.91
C LEU A 47 7.11 32.94 13.94
N GLU A 48 6.03 32.28 13.51
CA GLU A 48 6.07 31.12 12.62
C GLU A 48 6.73 31.47 11.28
N LYS A 49 6.31 32.59 10.67
CA LYS A 49 6.87 33.03 9.39
C LYS A 49 8.35 33.38 9.47
N ALA A 50 8.74 34.08 10.54
CA ALA A 50 10.14 34.42 10.79
C ALA A 50 10.99 33.17 11.05
N PHE A 51 10.44 32.18 11.78
CA PHE A 51 11.10 30.90 12.00
C PHE A 51 11.28 30.12 10.68
N GLU A 52 10.23 30.03 9.86
CA GLU A 52 10.28 29.38 8.55
C GLU A 52 11.35 30.03 7.64
N ASP A 53 11.41 31.36 7.59
CA ASP A 53 12.36 32.08 6.77
C ASP A 53 13.82 31.87 7.25
N GLU A 54 14.06 31.77 8.56
CA GLU A 54 15.38 31.38 9.10
C GLU A 54 15.73 29.91 8.81
N MET A 55 14.76 28.99 8.91
CA MET A 55 14.97 27.60 8.54
C MET A 55 15.24 27.43 7.03
N LYS A 56 14.64 28.27 6.19
CA LYS A 56 14.95 28.33 4.75
C LYS A 56 16.37 28.78 4.49
N LYS A 57 16.92 29.72 5.28
CA LYS A 57 18.32 30.15 5.17
C LYS A 57 19.30 29.03 5.52
N MET A 58 18.90 28.05 6.34
CA MET A 58 19.70 26.83 6.56
C MET A 58 19.90 25.99 5.28
N LYS A 59 19.12 26.20 4.20
CA LYS A 59 19.37 25.56 2.89
C LYS A 59 20.79 25.80 2.39
N SER A 60 21.30 27.00 2.59
CA SER A 60 22.64 27.40 2.15
C SER A 60 23.76 26.84 3.04
N CYS A 61 23.41 26.28 4.21
CA CYS A 61 24.33 25.73 5.21
C CYS A 61 24.30 24.19 5.25
N SER A 62 24.17 23.54 4.09
CA SER A 62 24.12 22.07 3.97
C SER A 62 25.30 21.36 4.63
N SER A 63 26.50 21.94 4.58
CA SER A 63 27.71 21.42 5.24
C SER A 63 27.59 21.34 6.78
N LEU A 64 26.88 22.27 7.42
CA LEU A 64 26.69 22.30 8.87
C LEU A 64 25.70 21.23 9.34
N LEU A 65 24.70 20.87 8.53
CA LEU A 65 23.77 19.77 8.81
C LEU A 65 24.42 18.40 8.63
N ILE A 66 25.30 18.24 7.63
CA ILE A 66 26.02 17.00 7.32
C ILE A 66 27.07 16.66 8.39
N SER A 67 27.69 17.68 9.01
CA SER A 67 28.75 17.51 10.01
C SER A 67 28.31 16.78 11.30
N GLY A 68 27.02 16.56 11.52
CA GLY A 68 26.51 15.89 12.72
C GLY A 68 26.53 16.76 13.99
N ASN A 69 26.90 18.03 13.85
CA ASN A 69 26.93 19.01 14.93
C ASN A 69 25.52 19.30 15.48
N LEU A 70 25.50 19.89 16.68
CA LEU A 70 24.34 20.32 17.45
C LEU A 70 23.18 20.95 16.64
N VAL A 71 23.47 21.67 15.55
CA VAL A 71 22.49 22.23 14.59
C VAL A 71 21.57 21.16 13.98
N GLY A 72 22.15 20.04 13.56
CA GLY A 72 21.42 18.92 13.00
C GLY A 72 20.52 18.24 14.05
N ARG A 73 20.99 18.13 15.29
CA ARG A 73 20.22 17.53 16.40
C ARG A 73 19.08 18.42 16.88
N VAL A 74 19.28 19.72 16.88
CA VAL A 74 18.25 20.70 17.28
C VAL A 74 17.17 20.82 16.23
N THR A 75 17.57 20.90 14.96
CA THR A 75 16.65 20.81 13.83
C THR A 75 15.86 19.51 13.89
N LEU A 76 16.53 18.41 14.22
CA LEU A 76 15.92 17.11 14.41
C LEU A 76 14.89 17.07 15.54
N SER A 77 15.22 17.56 16.74
CA SER A 77 14.25 17.59 17.84
C SER A 77 13.10 18.54 17.56
N ILE A 78 13.29 19.66 16.87
CA ILE A 78 12.19 20.54 16.47
C ILE A 78 11.26 19.83 15.47
N ILE A 79 11.82 19.12 14.49
CA ILE A 79 11.05 18.31 13.52
C ILE A 79 10.29 17.17 14.24
N ALA A 80 10.97 16.41 15.09
CA ALA A 80 10.41 15.27 15.82
C ALA A 80 9.31 15.69 16.81
N SER A 81 9.47 16.85 17.45
CA SER A 81 8.49 17.40 18.40
C SER A 81 7.20 17.91 17.74
N GLY A 82 7.06 17.79 16.41
CA GLY A 82 5.81 18.01 15.70
C GLY A 82 5.56 19.42 15.20
N PHE A 83 6.59 20.29 15.14
CA PHE A 83 6.48 21.64 14.57
C PHE A 83 5.91 21.61 13.14
N ALA A 84 6.29 20.59 12.38
CA ALA A 84 5.92 20.43 10.99
C ALA A 84 4.56 19.72 10.76
N TYR A 85 3.84 19.35 11.84
CA TYR A 85 2.69 18.45 11.76
C TYR A 85 1.33 19.15 11.58
N GLU A 86 1.22 20.44 11.89
CA GLU A 86 -0.09 21.11 11.83
C GLU A 86 -0.51 21.54 10.42
N ARG A 87 0.40 21.94 9.51
CA ARG A 87 0.02 22.42 8.16
C ARG A 87 1.10 22.28 7.06
N ASN A 88 1.44 21.06 6.63
CA ASN A 88 2.21 20.77 5.40
C ASN A 88 3.73 21.11 5.36
N GLU A 89 4.36 21.59 6.43
CA GLU A 89 5.80 21.90 6.38
C GLU A 89 6.73 20.69 6.51
N THR A 90 6.24 19.52 6.95
CA THR A 90 7.02 18.26 6.91
C THR A 90 7.48 17.93 5.50
N HIS A 91 6.69 18.30 4.50
CA HIS A 91 7.04 18.12 3.09
C HIS A 91 8.24 18.99 2.70
N PHE A 92 8.29 20.26 3.12
CA PHE A 92 9.43 21.13 2.81
C PHE A 92 10.74 20.59 3.39
N PHE A 93 10.71 20.13 4.65
CA PHE A 93 11.89 19.58 5.32
C PHE A 93 12.30 18.23 4.75
N LEU A 94 11.40 17.25 4.67
CA LEU A 94 11.76 15.95 4.12
C LEU A 94 12.19 16.08 2.64
N SER A 95 11.54 16.91 1.83
CA SER A 95 11.98 17.15 0.44
C SER A 95 13.35 17.85 0.38
N PHE A 96 13.66 18.76 1.30
CA PHE A 96 14.99 19.37 1.43
C PHE A 96 16.09 18.33 1.75
N PHE A 97 15.80 17.33 2.58
CA PHE A 97 16.71 16.23 2.88
C PHE A 97 17.09 15.43 1.62
N PHE A 98 16.10 15.09 0.79
CA PHE A 98 16.30 14.34 -0.46
C PHE A 98 16.96 15.17 -1.57
N LEU A 99 16.72 16.50 -1.60
CA LEU A 99 17.31 17.43 -2.58
C LEU A 99 18.79 17.74 -2.33
N THR A 100 19.27 17.60 -1.09
CA THR A 100 20.65 17.98 -0.72
C THR A 100 21.63 16.82 -0.63
N GLY A 101 21.19 15.58 -0.95
CA GLY A 101 22.07 14.41 -0.97
C GLY A 101 22.69 14.07 0.38
N ILE A 102 21.99 14.39 1.48
CA ILE A 102 22.51 14.15 2.82
C ILE A 102 22.61 12.64 3.07
N ALA A 103 23.79 12.19 3.53
CA ALA A 103 24.16 10.79 3.72
C ALA A 103 23.13 9.99 4.54
N ALA A 104 22.88 8.74 4.15
CA ALA A 104 22.04 7.78 4.86
C ALA A 104 22.27 7.71 6.39
N SER A 105 23.50 8.01 6.84
CA SER A 105 23.86 8.07 8.27
C SER A 105 23.10 9.15 9.05
N PHE A 106 22.74 10.26 8.41
CA PHE A 106 21.92 11.32 9.00
C PHE A 106 20.44 10.93 9.04
N ALA A 107 19.94 10.32 7.96
CA ALA A 107 18.56 9.82 7.91
C ALA A 107 18.29 8.81 9.04
N VAL A 108 19.26 7.95 9.34
CA VAL A 108 19.21 7.05 10.50
C VAL A 108 19.04 7.82 11.81
N LYS A 109 19.86 8.85 12.06
CA LYS A 109 19.74 9.66 13.28
C LYS A 109 18.38 10.34 13.36
N LEU A 110 17.89 10.86 12.23
CA LEU A 110 16.59 11.53 12.15
C LEU A 110 15.46 10.59 12.53
N PHE A 111 15.36 9.45 11.84
CA PHE A 111 14.26 8.53 12.06
C PHE A 111 14.31 7.90 13.45
N LYS A 112 15.49 7.64 14.01
CA LYS A 112 15.63 7.21 15.41
C LYS A 112 15.02 8.21 16.39
N ALA A 113 15.40 9.48 16.30
CA ALA A 113 14.88 10.48 17.23
C ALA A 113 13.38 10.72 17.02
N TRP A 114 12.90 10.71 15.77
CA TRP A 114 11.46 10.81 15.50
C TRP A 114 10.70 9.62 16.11
N MET A 115 11.17 8.39 15.89
CA MET A 115 10.54 7.19 16.45
C MET A 115 10.59 7.16 17.97
N ALA A 116 11.65 7.70 18.60
CA ALA A 116 11.74 7.83 20.05
C ALA A 116 10.73 8.85 20.64
N GLU A 117 10.42 9.91 19.89
CA GLU A 117 9.44 10.93 20.29
C GLU A 117 7.99 10.53 20.01
N LYS A 118 7.78 9.71 18.97
CA LYS A 118 6.45 9.26 18.53
C LYS A 118 6.46 7.75 18.29
N ASP A 119 6.37 7.34 17.03
CA ASP A 119 6.32 5.95 16.58
C ASP A 119 6.64 5.85 15.08
N ALA A 120 6.82 4.62 14.59
CA ALA A 120 7.10 4.31 13.19
C ALA A 120 5.98 4.72 12.22
N ASN A 121 4.71 4.67 12.65
CA ASN A 121 3.56 5.02 11.81
C ASN A 121 3.54 6.53 11.52
N SER A 122 3.93 7.35 12.48
CA SER A 122 4.07 8.79 12.29
C SER A 122 5.12 9.13 11.24
N VAL A 123 6.23 8.39 11.20
CA VAL A 123 7.28 8.55 10.18
C VAL A 123 6.79 8.10 8.81
N THR A 124 6.26 6.88 8.68
CA THR A 124 5.83 6.33 7.39
C THR A 124 4.63 7.09 6.79
N SER A 125 3.74 7.61 7.61
CA SER A 125 2.62 8.46 7.16
C SER A 125 3.12 9.83 6.66
N SER A 126 4.07 10.45 7.35
CA SER A 126 4.70 11.69 6.90
C SER A 126 5.51 11.51 5.61
N LEU A 127 6.23 10.40 5.44
CA LEU A 127 6.93 10.07 4.20
C LEU A 127 5.97 9.95 3.01
N ARG A 128 4.84 9.27 3.19
CA ARG A 128 3.78 9.18 2.16
C ARG A 128 3.17 10.52 1.81
N LYS A 129 2.81 11.33 2.82
CA LYS A 129 2.27 12.69 2.62
C LYS A 129 3.26 13.58 1.87
N ALA A 130 4.55 13.34 2.05
CA ALA A 130 5.60 14.07 1.37
C ALA A 130 5.97 13.49 -0.02
N ASN A 131 5.36 12.39 -0.48
CA ASN A 131 5.74 11.65 -1.69
C ASN A 131 7.20 11.19 -1.71
N LEU A 132 7.76 10.85 -0.54
CA LEU A 132 9.14 10.40 -0.38
C LEU A 132 9.25 8.90 -0.08
N ASP A 133 8.11 8.25 0.18
CA ASP A 133 7.99 6.81 0.33
C ASP A 133 8.58 6.03 -0.86
N LYS A 134 8.44 6.57 -2.09
CA LYS A 134 9.01 5.99 -3.31
C LYS A 134 10.47 6.37 -3.58
N ARG A 135 10.97 7.38 -2.87
CA ARG A 135 12.29 7.99 -3.11
C ARG A 135 13.30 7.62 -2.05
N LEU A 136 12.93 6.82 -1.04
CA LEU A 136 13.79 6.40 0.06
C LEU A 136 15.15 5.84 -0.37
N LEU A 137 15.23 5.19 -1.54
CA LEU A 137 16.49 4.69 -2.07
C LEU A 137 17.47 5.81 -2.47
N GLU A 138 16.98 7.01 -2.80
CA GLU A 138 17.80 8.19 -3.14
C GLU A 138 18.63 8.71 -1.96
N LEU A 139 18.42 8.20 -0.73
CA LEU A 139 19.32 8.44 0.40
C LEU A 139 20.72 7.86 0.19
N PHE A 140 20.87 6.93 -0.74
CA PHE A 140 22.13 6.30 -1.10
C PHE A 140 22.63 6.80 -2.46
N PRO A 141 23.95 6.80 -2.68
CA PRO A 141 24.51 7.04 -4.01
C PRO A 141 23.99 6.01 -5.02
N VAL A 142 23.88 6.39 -6.29
CA VAL A 142 23.24 5.61 -7.37
C VAL A 142 23.71 4.15 -7.42
N ASN A 143 25.00 3.89 -7.18
CA ASN A 143 25.59 2.55 -7.17
C ASN A 143 25.18 1.65 -5.98
N ARG A 144 24.41 2.18 -5.01
CA ARG A 144 23.96 1.46 -3.80
C ARG A 144 22.45 1.59 -3.57
N GLN A 145 21.70 2.12 -4.53
CA GLN A 145 20.25 2.27 -4.46
C GLN A 145 19.54 0.92 -4.70
N SER A 146 19.61 0.02 -3.72
CA SER A 146 18.88 -1.25 -3.73
C SER A 146 18.11 -1.43 -2.44
N VAL A 147 16.98 -2.14 -2.52
CA VAL A 147 16.14 -2.42 -1.35
C VAL A 147 16.88 -3.27 -0.33
N ASP A 148 17.74 -4.20 -0.76
CA ASP A 148 18.53 -5.02 0.16
C ASP A 148 19.61 -4.20 0.86
N HIS A 149 20.28 -3.28 0.17
CA HIS A 149 21.24 -2.38 0.81
C HIS A 149 20.56 -1.47 1.82
N PHE A 150 19.43 -0.86 1.46
CA PHE A 150 18.63 -0.04 2.36
C PHE A 150 18.21 -0.85 3.58
N ALA A 151 17.57 -2.01 3.38
CA ALA A 151 17.04 -2.84 4.45
C ALA A 151 18.14 -3.27 5.42
N LYS A 152 19.30 -3.68 4.91
CA LYS A 152 20.45 -4.03 5.74
C LYS A 152 20.94 -2.82 6.54
N TYR A 153 21.20 -1.69 5.87
CA TYR A 153 21.72 -0.49 6.50
C TYR A 153 20.83 0.05 7.63
N PHE A 154 19.52 0.11 7.39
CA PHE A 154 18.55 0.61 8.37
C PHE A 154 18.25 -0.42 9.47
N THR A 155 18.24 -1.72 9.16
CA THR A 155 18.07 -2.77 10.18
C THR A 155 19.28 -2.88 11.10
N ASP A 156 20.51 -2.82 10.57
CA ASP A 156 21.74 -2.79 11.37
C ASP A 156 21.79 -1.55 12.27
N ALA A 157 21.15 -0.47 11.84
CA ALA A 157 20.95 0.72 12.67
C ALA A 157 19.81 0.59 13.69
N GLY A 158 19.02 -0.49 13.71
CA GLY A 158 17.88 -0.64 14.63
C GLY A 158 16.61 0.09 14.18
N LEU A 159 16.44 0.30 12.88
CA LEU A 159 15.24 0.86 12.24
C LEU A 159 14.60 -0.18 11.30
N LYS A 160 14.27 -1.35 11.85
CA LYS A 160 13.71 -2.46 11.08
C LYS A 160 12.34 -2.10 10.47
N GLU A 161 11.52 -1.34 11.19
CA GLU A 161 10.19 -0.93 10.78
C GLU A 161 10.20 -0.13 9.46
N LEU A 162 11.23 0.69 9.25
CA LEU A 162 11.42 1.42 7.98
C LEU A 162 11.89 0.51 6.85
N SER A 163 12.66 -0.52 7.18
CA SER A 163 13.12 -1.52 6.22
C SER A 163 11.95 -2.38 5.72
N ASP A 164 11.10 -2.83 6.65
CA ASP A 164 9.87 -3.58 6.36
C ASP A 164 8.89 -2.71 5.57
N PHE A 165 8.74 -1.43 5.94
CA PHE A 165 7.94 -0.46 5.19
C PHE A 165 8.37 -0.34 3.72
N LEU A 166 9.67 -0.21 3.44
CA LEU A 166 10.17 -0.10 2.07
C LEU A 166 9.91 -1.37 1.26
N ARG A 167 10.11 -2.56 1.86
CA ARG A 167 9.83 -3.85 1.20
C ARG A 167 8.35 -3.99 0.84
N VAL A 168 7.46 -3.59 1.75
CA VAL A 168 6.01 -3.57 1.48
C VAL A 168 5.64 -2.54 0.41
N GLN A 169 6.28 -1.36 0.38
CA GLN A 169 6.04 -0.38 -0.68
C GLN A 169 6.51 -0.87 -2.05
N GLN A 170 7.67 -1.52 -2.13
CA GLN A 170 8.17 -2.07 -3.39
C GLN A 170 7.23 -3.15 -3.93
N SER A 171 6.80 -4.09 -3.09
CA SER A 171 5.88 -5.16 -3.53
C SER A 171 4.53 -4.60 -3.99
N LEU A 172 4.00 -3.57 -3.32
CA LEU A 172 2.79 -2.86 -3.75
C LEU A 172 2.98 -2.11 -5.08
N GLY A 173 4.15 -1.49 -5.28
CA GLY A 173 4.51 -0.79 -6.51
C GLY A 173 4.61 -1.75 -7.70
N THR A 174 5.38 -2.83 -7.57
CA THR A 174 5.48 -3.90 -8.58
C THR A 174 4.12 -4.50 -8.89
N ARG A 175 3.29 -4.73 -7.86
CA ARG A 175 1.93 -5.24 -8.04
C ARG A 175 1.05 -4.30 -8.87
N LYS A 176 1.11 -2.99 -8.63
CA LYS A 176 0.33 -1.98 -9.37
C LYS A 176 0.81 -1.83 -10.81
N GLU A 177 2.12 -1.85 -11.04
CA GLU A 177 2.66 -1.76 -12.41
C GLU A 177 2.28 -3.01 -13.20
N LEU A 178 2.48 -4.19 -12.62
CA LEU A 178 2.05 -5.46 -13.21
C LEU A 178 0.55 -5.46 -13.50
N GLN A 179 -0.27 -4.94 -12.58
CA GLN A 179 -1.71 -4.81 -12.78
C GLN A 179 -2.06 -3.90 -13.97
N LYS A 180 -1.35 -2.77 -14.11
CA LYS A 180 -1.57 -1.82 -15.21
C LYS A 180 -1.17 -2.43 -16.55
N GLU A 181 0.02 -3.02 -16.62
CA GLU A 181 0.53 -3.69 -17.81
C GLU A 181 -0.39 -4.84 -18.24
N LEU A 182 -0.85 -5.64 -17.28
CA LEU A 182 -1.86 -6.68 -17.54
C LEU A 182 -3.16 -6.11 -18.08
N GLN A 183 -3.66 -5.03 -17.50
CA GLN A 183 -4.93 -4.45 -17.90
C GLN A 183 -4.84 -3.85 -19.30
N GLU A 184 -3.74 -3.20 -19.65
CA GLU A 184 -3.45 -2.72 -21.00
C GLU A 184 -3.40 -3.88 -22.00
N ARG A 185 -2.64 -4.94 -21.69
CA ARG A 185 -2.54 -6.13 -22.55
C ARG A 185 -3.89 -6.85 -22.73
N LEU A 186 -4.64 -7.06 -21.64
CA LEU A 186 -5.97 -7.67 -21.68
C LEU A 186 -6.98 -6.84 -22.49
N SER A 187 -6.83 -5.51 -22.50
CA SER A 187 -7.69 -4.59 -23.27
C SER A 187 -7.38 -4.57 -24.77
N GLN A 188 -6.15 -4.90 -25.17
CA GLN A 188 -5.69 -4.80 -26.56
C GLN A 188 -5.73 -6.13 -27.35
N GLU A 189 -5.89 -7.29 -26.70
CA GLU A 189 -5.47 -8.57 -27.32
C GLU A 189 -6.56 -9.63 -27.60
N THR A 190 -6.40 -10.28 -28.76
CA THR A 190 -7.09 -11.51 -29.19
C THR A 190 -6.85 -12.69 -28.24
N GLN A 191 -7.76 -13.68 -28.26
CA GLN A 191 -7.74 -14.87 -27.38
C GLN A 191 -6.39 -15.63 -27.34
N SER A 192 -5.59 -15.58 -28.41
CA SER A 192 -4.35 -16.35 -28.57
C SER A 192 -3.12 -15.77 -27.84
N ARG A 193 -3.00 -14.44 -27.65
CA ARG A 193 -1.82 -13.81 -26.99
C ARG A 193 -1.93 -13.73 -25.47
N ARG A 194 -3.14 -13.81 -24.91
CA ARG A 194 -3.35 -13.85 -23.44
C ARG A 194 -2.58 -14.99 -22.78
N TRP A 195 -2.41 -16.12 -23.48
CA TRP A 195 -1.66 -17.30 -23.01
C TRP A 195 -0.15 -17.07 -22.90
N GLU A 196 0.43 -16.21 -23.73
CA GLU A 196 1.87 -15.94 -23.72
C GLU A 196 2.27 -15.11 -22.49
N THR A 197 1.46 -14.09 -22.15
CA THR A 197 1.67 -13.28 -20.93
C THR A 197 1.53 -14.12 -19.65
N ILE A 198 0.65 -15.13 -19.66
CA ILE A 198 0.48 -16.11 -18.56
C ILE A 198 1.72 -16.99 -18.37
N GLN A 199 2.34 -17.42 -19.47
CA GLN A 199 3.58 -18.21 -19.45
C GLN A 199 4.76 -17.38 -18.93
N GLU A 200 4.83 -16.09 -19.25
CA GLU A 200 5.81 -15.16 -18.68
C GLU A 200 5.64 -14.99 -17.17
N MET A 201 4.40 -14.90 -16.68
CA MET A 201 4.14 -14.82 -15.24
C MET A 201 4.55 -16.08 -14.49
N LYS A 202 4.27 -17.26 -15.05
CA LYS A 202 4.75 -18.53 -14.50
C LYS A 202 6.27 -18.63 -14.51
N ARG A 203 6.95 -18.05 -15.52
CA ARG A 203 8.42 -17.97 -15.57
C ARG A 203 9.03 -17.07 -14.49
N ASN A 204 8.28 -16.08 -13.99
CA ASN A 204 8.73 -15.15 -12.96
C ASN A 204 8.52 -15.66 -11.52
N ASP A 205 8.13 -16.93 -11.33
CA ASP A 205 7.98 -17.62 -10.04
C ASP A 205 7.06 -16.88 -9.04
N LEU A 206 6.03 -16.19 -9.56
CA LEU A 206 5.04 -15.52 -8.73
C LEU A 206 4.10 -16.55 -8.08
N PRO A 207 3.78 -16.41 -6.77
CA PRO A 207 2.88 -17.33 -6.11
C PRO A 207 1.48 -17.25 -6.72
N GLU A 208 0.90 -18.41 -7.02
CA GLU A 208 -0.42 -18.56 -7.65
C GLU A 208 -1.51 -17.76 -6.92
N THR A 209 -1.48 -17.77 -5.60
CA THR A 209 -2.39 -17.04 -4.70
C THR A 209 -2.33 -15.51 -4.88
N ALA A 210 -1.20 -14.95 -5.28
CA ALA A 210 -1.07 -13.54 -5.59
C ALA A 210 -1.56 -13.24 -7.02
N VAL A 211 -1.25 -14.13 -7.97
CA VAL A 211 -1.63 -13.99 -9.38
C VAL A 211 -3.15 -14.05 -9.55
N ILE A 212 -3.83 -15.00 -8.91
CA ILE A 212 -5.29 -15.15 -9.05
C ILE A 212 -6.06 -13.92 -8.57
N GLY A 213 -5.63 -13.30 -7.47
CA GLY A 213 -6.23 -12.07 -6.97
C GLY A 213 -5.94 -10.86 -7.87
N LEU A 214 -4.78 -10.82 -8.51
CA LEU A 214 -4.44 -9.81 -9.51
C LEU A 214 -5.29 -9.95 -10.77
N LEU A 215 -5.38 -11.17 -11.32
CA LEU A 215 -6.17 -11.49 -12.50
C LEU A 215 -7.63 -11.08 -12.32
N TRP A 216 -8.25 -11.49 -11.20
CA TRP A 216 -9.61 -11.07 -10.86
C TRP A 216 -9.78 -9.54 -10.93
N THR A 217 -8.86 -8.80 -10.30
CA THR A 217 -8.90 -7.34 -10.27
C THR A 217 -8.80 -6.74 -11.68
N CYS A 218 -7.86 -7.23 -12.51
CA CYS A 218 -7.71 -6.76 -13.88
C CYS A 218 -8.96 -7.07 -14.73
N ILE A 219 -9.46 -8.30 -14.67
CA ILE A 219 -10.62 -8.75 -15.44
C ILE A 219 -11.86 -7.91 -15.09
N MET A 220 -12.12 -7.68 -13.80
CA MET A 220 -13.30 -6.92 -13.36
C MET A 220 -13.21 -5.42 -13.64
N ASN A 221 -12.00 -4.85 -13.70
CA ASN A 221 -11.79 -3.43 -14.00
C ASN A 221 -11.68 -3.14 -15.50
N ALA A 222 -11.60 -4.17 -16.35
CA ALA A 222 -11.53 -4.00 -17.81
C ALA A 222 -12.88 -3.63 -18.46
N VAL A 223 -13.98 -3.66 -17.69
CA VAL A 223 -15.34 -3.48 -18.20
C VAL A 223 -16.05 -2.37 -17.45
N GLU A 224 -16.75 -1.52 -18.19
CA GLU A 224 -17.75 -0.63 -17.62
C GLU A 224 -19.07 -1.39 -17.42
N TRP A 225 -19.49 -1.46 -16.15
CA TRP A 225 -20.61 -2.30 -15.74
C TRP A 225 -21.95 -1.59 -15.88
N ASN A 226 -22.96 -2.35 -16.31
CA ASN A 226 -24.33 -1.88 -16.29
C ASN A 226 -24.81 -1.58 -14.86
N LYS A 227 -25.68 -0.58 -14.70
CA LYS A 227 -26.28 -0.21 -13.41
C LYS A 227 -27.58 -0.95 -13.10
N LYS A 228 -28.15 -1.67 -14.08
CA LYS A 228 -29.33 -2.53 -13.87
C LYS A 228 -28.87 -3.92 -13.42
N GLU A 229 -29.41 -4.37 -12.29
CA GLU A 229 -29.00 -5.60 -11.60
C GLU A 229 -29.11 -6.87 -12.48
N GLU A 230 -30.18 -7.00 -13.27
CA GLU A 230 -30.35 -8.16 -14.15
C GLU A 230 -29.38 -8.14 -15.33
N LEU A 231 -29.21 -6.97 -15.97
CA LEU A 231 -28.32 -6.83 -17.12
C LEU A 231 -26.84 -6.96 -16.73
N VAL A 232 -26.46 -6.45 -15.56
CA VAL A 232 -25.07 -6.55 -15.10
C VAL A 232 -24.71 -7.99 -14.76
N ALA A 233 -25.65 -8.77 -14.21
CA ALA A 233 -25.42 -10.18 -13.95
C ALA A 233 -25.15 -10.95 -15.25
N GLU A 234 -25.95 -10.75 -16.29
CA GLU A 234 -25.73 -11.39 -17.60
C GLU A 234 -24.43 -10.93 -18.28
N GLN A 235 -24.16 -9.62 -18.24
CA GLN A 235 -22.91 -9.04 -18.74
C GLN A 235 -21.69 -9.65 -18.04
N ALA A 236 -21.74 -9.77 -16.71
CA ALA A 236 -20.68 -10.34 -15.91
C ALA A 236 -20.41 -11.81 -16.26
N LEU A 237 -21.47 -12.62 -16.40
CA LEU A 237 -21.32 -14.02 -16.79
C LEU A 237 -20.70 -14.15 -18.19
N LYS A 238 -21.16 -13.34 -19.16
CA LYS A 238 -20.62 -13.35 -20.52
C LYS A 238 -19.14 -12.96 -20.54
N HIS A 239 -18.77 -11.94 -19.78
CA HIS A 239 -17.38 -11.48 -19.65
C HIS A 239 -16.51 -12.55 -18.98
N LEU A 240 -16.89 -13.00 -17.78
CA LEU A 240 -16.12 -13.96 -16.99
C LEU A 240 -15.98 -15.32 -17.68
N LYS A 241 -16.97 -15.76 -18.46
CA LYS A 241 -16.89 -17.00 -19.26
C LYS A 241 -15.71 -16.97 -20.25
N GLN A 242 -15.34 -15.80 -20.78
CA GLN A 242 -14.21 -15.68 -21.69
C GLN A 242 -12.85 -15.83 -21.00
N TYR A 243 -12.80 -15.56 -19.69
CA TYR A 243 -11.58 -15.62 -18.87
C TYR A 243 -11.54 -16.84 -17.96
N ALA A 244 -12.60 -17.65 -17.90
CA ALA A 244 -12.65 -18.85 -17.08
C ALA A 244 -11.48 -19.83 -17.37
N PRO A 245 -11.11 -20.12 -18.64
CA PRO A 245 -9.93 -20.97 -18.91
C PRO A 245 -8.63 -20.41 -18.34
N LEU A 246 -8.49 -19.08 -18.32
CA LEU A 246 -7.32 -18.40 -17.74
C LEU A 246 -7.35 -18.49 -16.20
N LEU A 247 -8.50 -18.27 -15.58
CA LEU A 247 -8.64 -18.36 -14.13
C LEU A 247 -8.35 -19.78 -13.64
N ALA A 248 -8.84 -20.80 -14.35
CA ALA A 248 -8.61 -22.22 -14.04
C ALA A 248 -7.11 -22.57 -13.93
N VAL A 249 -6.27 -21.95 -14.76
CA VAL A 249 -4.81 -22.19 -14.81
C VAL A 249 -4.09 -21.70 -13.54
N PHE A 250 -4.70 -20.76 -12.82
CA PHE A 250 -4.19 -20.16 -11.59
C PHE A 250 -5.10 -20.44 -10.38
N SER A 251 -5.97 -21.43 -10.50
CA SER A 251 -6.79 -21.94 -9.41
C SER A 251 -6.61 -23.46 -9.30
N SER A 252 -5.36 -23.91 -9.38
CA SER A 252 -4.99 -25.33 -9.30
C SER A 252 -4.81 -25.81 -7.86
N GLN A 253 -4.67 -24.88 -6.93
CA GLN A 253 -4.56 -25.13 -5.50
C GLN A 253 -5.82 -24.66 -4.80
N GLY A 254 -6.31 -25.45 -3.84
CA GLY A 254 -7.49 -25.08 -3.06
C GLY A 254 -7.38 -23.72 -2.34
N GLN A 255 -6.15 -23.29 -2.00
CA GLN A 255 -5.95 -21.94 -1.43
C GLN A 255 -6.17 -20.82 -2.46
N SER A 256 -5.76 -21.02 -3.72
CA SER A 256 -5.97 -20.06 -4.80
C SER A 256 -7.46 -19.94 -5.15
N GLU A 257 -8.15 -21.08 -5.20
CA GLU A 257 -9.60 -21.15 -5.40
C GLU A 257 -10.38 -20.41 -4.30
N LEU A 258 -10.03 -20.64 -3.04
CA LEU A 258 -10.62 -19.93 -1.90
C LEU A 258 -10.39 -18.42 -1.99
N ILE A 259 -9.18 -17.99 -2.34
CA ILE A 259 -8.87 -16.56 -2.52
C ILE A 259 -9.73 -15.96 -3.64
N LEU A 260 -9.89 -16.66 -4.77
CA LEU A 260 -10.76 -16.21 -5.86
C LEU A 260 -12.21 -16.08 -5.38
N LEU A 261 -12.75 -17.10 -4.71
CA LEU A 261 -14.13 -17.09 -4.21
C LEU A 261 -14.38 -15.97 -3.19
N GLN A 262 -13.43 -15.72 -2.29
CA GLN A 262 -13.47 -14.58 -1.37
C GLN A 262 -13.43 -13.24 -2.13
N LYS A 263 -12.62 -13.13 -3.19
CA LYS A 263 -12.57 -11.93 -4.02
C LYS A 263 -13.87 -11.67 -4.77
N VAL A 264 -14.53 -12.72 -5.26
CA VAL A 264 -15.88 -12.62 -5.84
C VAL A 264 -16.87 -12.12 -4.79
N GLN A 265 -16.83 -12.69 -3.57
CA GLN A 265 -17.70 -12.28 -2.45
C GLN A 265 -17.52 -10.80 -2.09
N GLU A 266 -16.28 -10.35 -1.91
CA GLU A 266 -15.95 -8.95 -1.61
C GLU A 266 -16.47 -8.02 -2.71
N TYR A 267 -16.23 -8.37 -3.97
CA TYR A 267 -16.64 -7.56 -5.12
C TYR A 267 -18.16 -7.44 -5.22
N CYS A 268 -18.89 -8.56 -5.11
CA CYS A 268 -20.35 -8.57 -5.17
C CYS A 268 -21.00 -7.81 -4.01
N TYR A 269 -20.32 -7.72 -2.86
CA TYR A 269 -20.79 -6.92 -1.72
C TYR A 269 -20.52 -5.42 -1.92
N ASP A 270 -19.29 -5.08 -2.34
CA ASP A 270 -18.86 -3.69 -2.50
C ASP A 270 -19.58 -3.02 -3.69
N ASN A 271 -20.11 -3.81 -4.65
CA ASN A 271 -20.92 -3.33 -5.76
C ASN A 271 -22.37 -3.82 -5.65
N ILE A 272 -23.28 -2.93 -5.23
CA ILE A 272 -24.69 -3.26 -4.96
C ILE A 272 -25.41 -3.92 -6.16
N HIS A 273 -25.02 -3.60 -7.39
CA HIS A 273 -25.62 -4.16 -8.61
C HIS A 273 -25.25 -5.64 -8.83
N PHE A 274 -24.21 -6.14 -8.16
CA PHE A 274 -23.73 -7.52 -8.26
C PHE A 274 -24.25 -8.44 -7.16
N MET A 275 -25.08 -7.93 -6.24
CA MET A 275 -25.58 -8.69 -5.10
C MET A 275 -26.31 -9.98 -5.52
N LYS A 276 -27.10 -9.98 -6.60
CA LYS A 276 -27.73 -11.18 -7.19
C LYS A 276 -26.88 -11.95 -8.20
N ALA A 277 -25.70 -11.43 -8.56
CA ALA A 277 -24.81 -12.09 -9.52
C ALA A 277 -23.91 -13.13 -8.85
N PHE A 278 -23.67 -13.02 -7.54
CA PHE A 278 -22.73 -13.86 -6.79
C PHE A 278 -22.92 -15.36 -7.06
N GLN A 279 -24.10 -15.91 -6.75
CA GLN A 279 -24.38 -17.34 -6.96
C GLN A 279 -24.15 -17.75 -8.41
N LYS A 280 -24.58 -16.94 -9.37
CA LYS A 280 -24.42 -17.24 -10.81
C LYS A 280 -22.95 -17.30 -11.22
N ILE A 281 -22.12 -16.39 -10.69
CA ILE A 281 -20.68 -16.38 -10.93
C ILE A 281 -20.01 -17.63 -10.36
N VAL A 282 -20.36 -18.01 -9.12
CA VAL A 282 -19.79 -19.22 -8.50
C VAL A 282 -20.20 -20.48 -9.27
N VAL A 283 -21.46 -20.58 -9.70
CA VAL A 283 -21.92 -21.71 -10.53
C VAL A 283 -21.21 -21.73 -11.90
N LEU A 284 -20.96 -20.57 -12.52
CA LEU A 284 -20.19 -20.49 -13.76
C LEU A 284 -18.76 -21.02 -13.55
N PHE A 285 -18.09 -20.60 -12.48
CA PHE A 285 -16.73 -21.02 -12.16
C PHE A 285 -16.64 -22.49 -11.78
N TYR A 286 -17.62 -23.03 -11.06
CA TYR A 286 -17.73 -24.47 -10.82
C TYR A 286 -17.85 -25.26 -12.13
N LYS A 287 -18.79 -24.85 -13.01
CA LYS A 287 -19.00 -25.52 -14.31
C LYS A 287 -17.83 -25.39 -15.29
N ALA A 288 -16.94 -24.44 -15.07
CA ALA A 288 -15.78 -24.18 -15.93
C ALA A 288 -14.46 -24.67 -15.30
N ASP A 289 -14.53 -25.54 -14.27
CA ASP A 289 -13.38 -26.11 -13.56
C ASP A 289 -12.43 -25.06 -12.97
N VAL A 290 -12.97 -23.89 -12.60
CA VAL A 290 -12.23 -22.81 -11.92
C VAL A 290 -12.32 -22.95 -10.40
N LEU A 291 -13.43 -23.47 -9.88
CA LEU A 291 -13.63 -23.73 -8.46
C LEU A 291 -14.06 -25.18 -8.26
N SER A 292 -13.36 -25.90 -7.39
CA SER A 292 -13.72 -27.24 -6.96
C SER A 292 -14.91 -27.24 -6.02
N GLU A 293 -15.55 -28.40 -5.89
CA GLU A 293 -16.58 -28.63 -4.87
C GLU A 293 -16.01 -28.39 -3.47
N GLU A 294 -14.82 -28.90 -3.19
CA GLU A 294 -14.16 -28.80 -1.89
C GLU A 294 -13.91 -27.34 -1.49
N ALA A 295 -13.47 -26.50 -2.42
CA ALA A 295 -13.24 -25.08 -2.16
C ALA A 295 -14.56 -24.35 -1.85
N ILE A 296 -15.63 -24.65 -2.59
CA ILE A 296 -16.95 -24.04 -2.38
C ILE A 296 -17.53 -24.47 -1.02
N LEU A 297 -17.46 -25.76 -0.69
CA LEU A 297 -17.93 -26.29 0.59
C LEU A 297 -17.12 -25.72 1.77
N LYS A 298 -15.80 -25.60 1.63
CA LYS A 298 -14.94 -25.02 2.66
C LYS A 298 -15.21 -23.53 2.87
N TRP A 299 -15.38 -22.76 1.80
CA TRP A 299 -15.81 -21.36 1.89
C TRP A 299 -17.16 -21.23 2.61
N TYR A 300 -18.13 -22.07 2.26
CA TYR A 300 -19.47 -22.03 2.86
C TYR A 300 -19.43 -22.28 4.36
N LYS A 301 -18.67 -23.30 4.81
CA LYS A 301 -18.58 -23.70 6.22
C LYS A 301 -17.80 -22.70 7.07
N GLU A 302 -16.60 -22.32 6.63
CA GLU A 302 -15.65 -21.62 7.52
C GLU A 302 -14.76 -20.56 6.86
N ALA A 303 -14.51 -20.65 5.55
CA ALA A 303 -13.55 -19.78 4.86
C ALA A 303 -14.18 -18.57 4.13
N HIS A 304 -15.40 -18.16 4.49
CA HIS A 304 -16.04 -16.96 3.95
C HIS A 304 -15.56 -15.69 4.66
N VAL A 305 -15.60 -14.55 3.96
CA VAL A 305 -15.31 -13.25 4.57
C VAL A 305 -16.56 -12.67 5.24
N ALA A 306 -16.39 -11.70 6.15
CA ALA A 306 -17.51 -11.06 6.86
C ALA A 306 -18.45 -10.26 5.93
N LYS A 307 -17.92 -9.73 4.82
CA LYS A 307 -18.66 -8.90 3.86
C LYS A 307 -19.79 -9.69 3.19
N GLY A 308 -21.04 -9.30 3.43
CA GLY A 308 -22.21 -9.94 2.83
C GLY A 308 -22.45 -11.39 3.25
N LYS A 309 -21.81 -11.86 4.34
CA LYS A 309 -21.85 -13.27 4.81
C LYS A 309 -23.26 -13.85 4.82
N SER A 310 -24.19 -13.24 5.57
CA SER A 310 -25.55 -13.79 5.72
C SER A 310 -26.29 -13.91 4.38
N VAL A 311 -26.14 -12.90 3.53
CA VAL A 311 -26.80 -12.86 2.22
C VAL A 311 -26.25 -13.91 1.28
N PHE A 312 -24.92 -14.03 1.17
CA PHE A 312 -24.31 -14.96 0.23
C PHE A 312 -24.40 -16.42 0.68
N LEU A 313 -24.35 -16.70 1.99
CA LEU A 313 -24.61 -18.05 2.50
C LEU A 313 -26.06 -18.48 2.23
N ASP A 314 -27.02 -17.56 2.34
CA ASP A 314 -28.42 -17.86 1.99
C ASP A 314 -28.58 -18.13 0.48
N GLN A 315 -28.01 -17.28 -0.38
CA GLN A 315 -28.02 -17.48 -1.84
C GLN A 315 -27.39 -18.81 -2.26
N MET A 316 -26.34 -19.25 -1.58
CA MET A 316 -25.60 -20.48 -1.93
C MET A 316 -26.21 -21.75 -1.35
N LYS A 317 -27.14 -21.66 -0.40
CA LYS A 317 -27.67 -22.80 0.36
C LYS A 317 -28.13 -23.95 -0.53
N LYS A 318 -29.04 -23.69 -1.48
CA LYS A 318 -29.56 -24.71 -2.41
C LYS A 318 -28.47 -25.35 -3.28
N PHE A 319 -27.47 -24.55 -3.68
CA PHE A 319 -26.38 -25.05 -4.51
C PHE A 319 -25.42 -25.92 -3.71
N VAL A 320 -25.13 -25.55 -2.46
CA VAL A 320 -24.31 -26.35 -1.55
C VAL A 320 -25.01 -27.65 -1.14
N GLU A 321 -26.31 -27.60 -0.87
CA GLU A 321 -27.12 -28.80 -0.64
C GLU A 321 -27.08 -29.71 -1.87
N TRP A 322 -27.14 -29.15 -3.08
CA TRP A 322 -27.00 -29.94 -4.31
C TRP A 322 -25.62 -30.57 -4.44
N LEU A 323 -24.53 -29.84 -4.19
CA LEU A 323 -23.15 -30.36 -4.25
C LEU A 323 -23.01 -31.57 -3.30
N GLN A 324 -23.40 -31.40 -2.04
CA GLN A 324 -23.32 -32.45 -1.02
C GLN A 324 -24.12 -33.72 -1.36
N ASN A 325 -25.20 -33.59 -2.14
CA ASN A 325 -26.04 -34.71 -2.55
C ASN A 325 -25.68 -35.26 -3.95
N ALA A 326 -24.86 -34.56 -4.73
CA ALA A 326 -24.56 -34.94 -6.11
C ALA A 326 -23.71 -36.22 -6.20
N GLU A 327 -22.93 -36.54 -5.16
CA GLU A 327 -22.21 -37.81 -5.05
C GLU A 327 -23.13 -39.05 -4.92
N GLU A 328 -24.39 -38.88 -4.49
CA GLU A 328 -25.34 -39.99 -4.26
C GLU A 328 -26.14 -40.42 -5.50
N GLY A 329 -25.93 -39.77 -6.65
CA GLY A 329 -26.44 -40.21 -7.95
C GLY A 329 -27.80 -39.60 -8.37
N MET A 330 -27.78 -38.99 -9.57
CA MET A 330 -28.94 -38.64 -10.42
C MET A 330 -29.84 -37.46 -10.02
N VAL A 331 -29.32 -36.22 -9.93
CA VAL A 331 -30.17 -35.03 -10.15
C VAL A 331 -29.47 -33.95 -11.00
N PRO A 332 -29.92 -33.70 -12.25
CA PRO A 332 -29.46 -32.55 -13.02
C PRO A 332 -29.82 -31.24 -12.29
N PHE A 333 -28.83 -30.36 -12.11
CA PHE A 333 -29.00 -29.07 -11.42
C PHE A 333 -30.13 -28.17 -11.96
N ASN A 334 -30.53 -28.38 -13.22
CA ASN A 334 -31.57 -27.58 -13.91
C ASN A 334 -32.95 -27.60 -13.23
N ASN A 335 -33.22 -28.54 -12.31
CA ASN A 335 -34.51 -28.63 -11.61
C ASN A 335 -34.67 -27.68 -10.40
N PHE A 336 -33.63 -26.94 -9.99
CA PHE A 336 -33.68 -26.12 -8.76
C PHE A 336 -33.96 -24.61 -8.95
N GLY A 337 -34.35 -24.17 -10.15
CA GLY A 337 -34.74 -22.79 -10.37
C GLY A 337 -35.33 -22.55 -11.76
N GLY A 338 -36.66 -22.53 -11.84
CA GLY A 338 -37.40 -22.11 -13.04
C GLY A 338 -37.12 -20.64 -13.37
N HIS A 339 -36.00 -20.39 -14.04
CA HIS A 339 -35.69 -19.24 -14.93
C HIS A 339 -34.26 -19.30 -15.51
N LEU A 340 -33.46 -20.32 -15.19
CA LEU A 340 -32.11 -20.49 -15.75
C LEU A 340 -32.05 -21.38 -17.00
N ALA A 341 -33.18 -21.97 -17.42
CA ALA A 341 -33.23 -22.92 -18.52
C ALA A 341 -33.16 -22.30 -19.93
N ASN A 342 -33.32 -20.98 -20.10
CA ASN A 342 -33.43 -20.35 -21.42
C ASN A 342 -32.30 -19.42 -21.84
N THR A 343 -31.21 -19.28 -21.07
CA THR A 343 -30.10 -18.37 -21.44
C THR A 343 -28.77 -19.05 -21.79
N PHE A 344 -28.70 -20.38 -21.81
CA PHE A 344 -27.46 -21.08 -22.13
C PHE A 344 -27.72 -22.35 -22.96
N SER A 345 -28.15 -22.16 -24.21
CA SER A 345 -28.00 -23.15 -25.27
C SER A 345 -26.91 -22.66 -26.22
N PHE A 346 -25.77 -23.37 -26.19
CA PHE A 346 -24.56 -23.27 -27.03
C PHE A 346 -23.87 -21.90 -27.15
#